data_AF-A0A6L9JXI6-F1
#
_entry.id   AF-A0A6L9JXI6-F1
#
_cell.length_a   1.000
_cell.length_b   1.000
_cell.length_c   1.000
_cell.angle_alpha   90.00
_cell.angle_beta   90.00
_cell.angle_gamma   90.00
#
_symmetry.space_group_name_H-M   'P 1'
#
loop_
_entity.id
_entity.type
_entity.pdbx_description
1 polymer ?
#
loop_
_entity_poly.entity_id
_entity_poly.type
_entity_poly.pdbx_seq_one_letter_code
_entity_poly.pdbx_strand_id
1 'polypeptide(L)'
;MILWHYLTKYSHKDQIEKIVHQLQMSESAYQKLQALSAELGRDLYVHRSPLSLSILFLCPNNDIVEEFSLSTETKNGIEYAHLFVMEHVTDEMLNLLIDALRQPGAFDRTGALNNLSQLVNPGTGFR
;
A
#
# COMPACT_ATOMS: atom_id res chain seq x y z
N MET A 1 31.38 7.03 -2.19
CA MET A 1 31.79 6.56 -0.85
C MET A 1 30.64 6.12 0.07
N ILE A 2 29.35 6.36 -0.25
CA ILE A 2 28.23 6.01 0.65
C ILE A 2 27.99 4.49 0.75
N LEU A 3 27.91 3.79 -0.38
CA LEU A 3 27.71 2.33 -0.39
C LEU A 3 28.88 1.58 0.27
N TRP A 4 30.11 2.03 0.03
CA TRP A 4 31.30 1.43 0.63
C TRP A 4 31.32 1.58 2.15
N HIS A 5 30.88 2.74 2.67
CA HIS A 5 30.71 2.94 4.11
C HIS A 5 29.63 2.01 4.70
N TYR A 6 28.50 1.85 4.01
CA TYR A 6 27.44 0.93 4.45
C TYR A 6 27.94 -0.52 4.51
N LEU A 7 28.62 -0.99 3.46
CA LEU A 7 29.11 -2.37 3.38
C LEU A 7 30.21 -2.70 4.40
N THR A 8 31.06 -1.73 4.75
CA THR A 8 32.12 -1.96 5.75
C THR A 8 31.61 -1.90 7.18
N LYS A 9 30.45 -1.28 7.43
CA LYS A 9 29.82 -1.18 8.75
C LYS A 9 29.07 -2.45 9.17
N TYR A 10 28.50 -3.17 8.22
CA TYR A 10 27.62 -4.31 8.48
C TYR A 10 28.22 -5.60 7.95
N SER A 11 28.38 -6.58 8.84
CA SER A 11 28.79 -7.93 8.45
C SER A 11 27.70 -8.62 7.62
N HIS A 12 28.06 -9.72 6.95
CA HIS A 12 27.08 -10.54 6.23
C HIS A 12 25.96 -11.04 7.15
N LYS A 13 26.31 -11.40 8.39
CA LYS A 13 25.33 -11.82 9.40
C LYS A 13 24.36 -10.69 9.75
N ASP A 14 24.85 -9.47 9.91
CA ASP A 14 24.00 -8.30 10.20
C ASP A 14 23.02 -8.04 9.04
N GLN A 15 23.46 -8.20 7.78
CA GLN A 15 22.58 -8.07 6.62
C GLN A 15 21.49 -9.15 6.59
N ILE A 16 21.81 -10.39 6.99
CA ILE A 16 20.82 -11.47 7.14
C ILE A 16 19.81 -11.13 8.24
N GLU A 17 20.28 -10.68 9.41
CA GLU A 17 19.41 -10.33 10.53
C GLU A 17 18.46 -9.19 10.16
N LYS A 18 18.96 -8.18 9.43
CA LYS A 18 18.13 -7.11 8.88
C LYS A 18 17.01 -7.67 8.01
N ILE A 19 17.34 -8.39 6.92
CA ILE A 19 16.31 -8.85 5.99
C ILE A 19 15.29 -9.78 6.67
N VAL A 20 15.72 -10.64 7.61
CA VAL A 20 14.80 -11.48 8.40
C VAL A 20 13.84 -10.62 9.22
N HIS A 21 14.34 -9.56 9.87
CA HIS A 21 13.51 -8.62 10.60
C HIS A 21 12.52 -7.89 9.67
N GLN A 22 12.96 -7.39 8.51
CA GLN A 22 12.06 -6.75 7.55
C GLN A 22 10.99 -7.71 7.00
N LEU A 23 11.32 -8.99 6.80
CA LEU A 23 10.35 -10.01 6.39
C LEU A 23 9.30 -10.29 7.46
N GLN A 24 9.70 -10.30 8.73
CA GLN A 24 8.78 -10.42 9.86
C GLN A 24 7.88 -9.18 9.97
N MET A 25 8.44 -8.00 9.77
CA MET A 25 7.66 -6.76 9.74
C MET A 25 6.67 -6.71 8.57
N SER A 26 7.06 -7.19 7.38
CA SER A 26 6.14 -7.25 6.23
C SER A 26 5.01 -8.25 6.43
N GLU A 27 5.27 -9.35 7.13
CA GLU A 27 4.21 -10.28 7.56
C GLU A 27 3.28 -9.62 8.59
N SER A 28 3.82 -8.92 9.60
CA SER A 28 3.03 -8.21 10.60
C SER A 28 2.14 -7.12 9.96
N ALA A 29 2.70 -6.30 9.06
CA ALA A 29 1.94 -5.28 8.33
C ALA A 29 0.82 -5.89 7.50
N TYR A 30 1.09 -7.01 6.81
CA TYR A 30 0.08 -7.76 6.06
C TYR A 30 -1.07 -8.22 6.97
N GLN A 31 -0.75 -8.78 8.14
CA GLN A 31 -1.74 -9.23 9.12
C GLN A 31 -2.58 -8.07 9.67
N LYS A 32 -1.97 -6.91 9.95
CA LYS A 32 -2.69 -5.71 10.40
C LYS A 32 -3.67 -5.20 9.34
N LEU A 33 -3.27 -5.17 8.08
CA LEU A 33 -4.15 -4.79 6.97
C LEU A 33 -5.30 -5.78 6.77
N GLN A 34 -5.04 -7.09 6.91
CA GLN A 34 -6.08 -8.11 6.86
C GLN A 34 -7.07 -7.99 8.02
N ALA A 35 -6.58 -7.70 9.23
CA ALA A 35 -7.43 -7.45 10.39
C ALA A 35 -8.29 -6.19 10.19
N LEU A 36 -7.72 -5.11 9.63
CA LEU A 36 -8.45 -3.89 9.32
C LEU A 36 -9.55 -4.14 8.27
N SER A 37 -9.26 -4.93 7.23
CA SER A 37 -10.24 -5.36 6.22
C SER A 37 -11.46 -6.03 6.86
N ALA A 38 -11.21 -6.93 7.82
CA ALA A 38 -12.27 -7.58 8.60
C ALA A 38 -13.01 -6.61 9.53
N GLU A 39 -12.29 -5.69 10.19
CA GLU A 39 -12.86 -4.68 11.10
C GLU A 39 -13.83 -3.74 10.36
N LEU A 40 -13.45 -3.29 9.16
CA LEU A 40 -14.25 -2.39 8.32
C LEU A 40 -15.40 -3.12 7.60
N GLY A 41 -15.41 -4.46 7.59
CA GLY A 41 -16.37 -5.25 6.82
C GLY A 41 -16.28 -5.03 5.31
N ARG A 42 -15.11 -4.63 4.81
CA ARG A 42 -14.85 -4.30 3.40
C ARG A 42 -13.56 -4.98 2.95
N ASP A 43 -13.61 -5.63 1.79
CA ASP A 43 -12.41 -6.21 1.19
C ASP A 43 -11.43 -5.11 0.74
N LEU A 44 -10.27 -5.05 1.40
CA LEU A 44 -9.16 -4.17 1.05
C LEU A 44 -8.21 -4.79 0.01
N TYR A 45 -8.54 -5.94 -0.58
CA TYR A 45 -7.71 -6.62 -1.59
C TYR A 45 -6.24 -6.77 -1.18
N VAL A 46 -6.02 -7.15 0.09
CA VAL A 46 -4.67 -7.20 0.66
C VAL A 46 -3.92 -8.40 0.10
N HIS A 47 -2.81 -8.15 -0.57
CA HIS A 47 -1.97 -9.18 -1.18
C HIS A 47 -0.51 -9.01 -0.80
N ARG A 48 0.12 -10.11 -0.42
CA ARG A 48 1.56 -10.21 -0.21
C ARG A 48 2.08 -11.54 -0.75
N SER A 49 3.04 -11.49 -1.66
CA SER A 49 3.72 -12.70 -2.13
C SER A 49 4.63 -13.27 -1.04
N PRO A 50 4.86 -14.59 -0.99
CA PRO A 50 5.81 -15.18 -0.06
C PRO A 50 7.18 -14.51 -0.13
N LEU A 51 7.74 -14.17 1.03
CA LEU A 51 9.03 -13.46 1.18
C LEU A 51 9.10 -12.06 0.53
N SER A 52 7.96 -11.46 0.19
CA SER A 52 7.91 -10.08 -0.29
C SER A 52 8.03 -9.08 0.86
N LEU A 53 8.78 -8.01 0.62
CA LEU A 53 8.74 -6.80 1.46
C LEU A 53 7.66 -5.81 1.01
N SER A 54 7.08 -6.04 -0.16
CA SER A 54 5.97 -5.24 -0.68
C SER A 54 4.62 -5.90 -0.40
N ILE A 55 3.66 -5.08 0.00
CA ILE A 55 2.27 -5.43 0.24
C ILE A 55 1.41 -4.53 -0.63
N LEU A 56 0.50 -5.14 -1.38
CA LEU A 56 -0.53 -4.43 -2.13
C LEU A 56 -1.83 -4.42 -1.33
N PHE A 57 -2.55 -3.31 -1.40
CA PHE A 57 -3.90 -3.17 -0.85
C PHE A 57 -4.67 -2.11 -1.63
N LEU A 58 -5.98 -2.03 -1.41
CA LEU A 58 -6.86 -1.05 -2.03
C LEU A 58 -6.34 0.36 -1.78
N CYS A 59 -6.24 1.16 -2.84
CA CYS A 59 -5.71 2.51 -2.74
C CYS A 59 -6.59 3.39 -1.81
N PRO A 60 -6.04 3.95 -0.73
CA PRO A 60 -6.76 4.90 0.13
C PRO A 60 -6.80 6.27 -0.52
N ASN A 61 -7.51 7.24 0.04
CA ASN A 61 -7.62 8.60 -0.50
C ASN A 61 -6.26 9.29 -0.75
N ASN A 62 -6.27 10.39 -1.51
CA ASN A 62 -5.03 11.06 -1.92
C ASN A 62 -4.22 11.58 -0.73
N ASP A 63 -4.89 12.07 0.31
CA ASP A 63 -4.22 12.62 1.49
C ASP A 63 -3.36 11.55 2.19
N ILE A 64 -3.90 10.34 2.39
CA ILE A 64 -3.15 9.21 2.97
C ILE A 64 -2.03 8.76 2.03
N VAL A 65 -2.28 8.73 0.72
CA VAL A 65 -1.24 8.36 -0.25
C VAL A 65 -0.07 9.33 -0.22
N GLU A 66 -0.33 10.63 -0.14
CA GLU A 66 0.70 11.67 -0.07
C GLU A 66 1.44 11.64 1.28
N GLU A 67 0.71 11.57 2.40
CA GLU A 67 1.26 11.56 3.75
C GLU A 67 2.24 10.40 3.97
N PHE A 68 1.85 9.20 3.53
CA PHE A 68 2.67 7.99 3.68
C PHE A 68 3.52 7.69 2.45
N SER A 69 3.52 8.57 1.44
CA SER A 69 4.29 8.43 0.19
C SER A 69 4.09 7.07 -0.49
N LEU A 70 2.84 6.61 -0.56
CA LEU A 70 2.49 5.31 -1.11
C LEU A 70 2.62 5.31 -2.63
N SER A 71 3.24 4.27 -3.18
CA SER A 71 3.26 4.06 -4.63
C SER A 71 1.93 3.45 -5.07
N THR A 72 1.31 3.99 -6.12
CA THR A 72 0.01 3.51 -6.61
C THR A 72 0.10 2.89 -8.00
N GLU A 73 -0.78 1.94 -8.28
CA GLU A 73 -0.96 1.36 -9.62
C GLU A 73 -2.42 0.97 -9.87
N THR A 74 -2.85 0.99 -11.14
CA THR A 74 -4.20 0.55 -11.52
C THR A 74 -4.13 -0.78 -12.27
N LYS A 75 -4.86 -1.79 -11.76
CA LYS A 75 -4.96 -3.13 -12.35
C LYS A 75 -6.43 -3.52 -12.46
N ASN A 76 -6.86 -3.88 -13.67
CA ASN A 76 -8.23 -4.31 -13.96
C ASN A 76 -9.32 -3.32 -13.45
N GLY A 77 -9.04 -2.01 -13.53
CA GLY A 77 -9.95 -0.96 -13.08
C GLY A 77 -9.97 -0.71 -11.56
N ILE A 78 -9.16 -1.44 -10.79
CA ILE A 78 -8.98 -1.21 -9.35
C ILE A 78 -7.63 -0.52 -9.14
N GLU A 79 -7.62 0.55 -8.34
CA GLU A 79 -6.40 1.24 -7.92
C GLU A 79 -5.87 0.62 -6.62
N TYR A 80 -4.58 0.29 -6.61
CA TYR A 80 -3.86 -0.29 -5.49
C TYR A 80 -2.78 0.66 -5.00
N ALA A 81 -2.50 0.60 -3.69
CA ALA A 81 -1.32 1.17 -3.08
C ALA A 81 -0.31 0.07 -2.71
N HIS A 82 0.97 0.41 -2.77
CA HIS A 82 2.11 -0.43 -2.40
C HIS A 82 2.75 0.11 -1.13
N LEU A 83 2.87 -0.75 -0.13
CA LEU A 83 3.66 -0.51 1.06
C LEU A 83 4.95 -1.32 0.98
N PHE A 84 6.11 -0.65 1.00
CA PHE A 84 7.42 -1.28 1.03
C PHE A 84 8.02 -1.22 2.44
N VAL A 85 8.23 -2.39 3.05
CA VAL A 85 8.80 -2.50 4.40
C VAL A 85 10.33 -2.52 4.32
N MET A 86 10.90 -1.31 4.28
CA MET A 86 12.35 -1.08 4.27
C MET A 86 12.89 -0.83 5.69
N GLU A 87 14.22 -0.74 5.84
CA GLU A 87 14.88 -0.63 7.15
C GLU A 87 14.40 0.54 8.04
N HIS A 88 13.92 1.63 7.45
CA HIS A 88 13.43 2.79 8.20
C HIS A 88 11.97 2.68 8.64
N VAL A 89 11.22 1.69 8.15
CA VAL A 89 9.82 1.51 8.49
C VAL A 89 9.73 0.90 9.88
N THR A 90 8.97 1.52 10.78
CA THR A 90 8.78 1.06 12.16
C THR A 90 7.36 0.55 12.39
N ASP A 91 7.15 -0.23 13.46
CA ASP A 91 5.79 -0.64 13.84
C ASP A 91 4.88 0.55 14.15
N GLU A 92 5.44 1.63 14.71
CA GLU A 92 4.74 2.88 14.97
C GLU A 92 4.23 3.53 13.67
N MET A 93 5.07 3.64 12.64
CA MET A 93 4.65 4.15 11.32
C MET A 93 3.55 3.29 10.71
N LEU A 94 3.64 1.97 10.86
CA LEU A 94 2.60 1.05 10.41
C LEU A 94 1.29 1.26 11.19
N ASN A 95 1.36 1.47 12.50
CA ASN A 95 0.17 1.75 13.32
C ASN A 95 -0.49 3.07 12.92
N LEU A 96 0.29 4.12 12.69
CA LEU A 96 -0.22 5.41 12.19
C LEU A 96 -0.93 5.25 10.84
N LEU A 97 -0.35 4.47 9.92
CA LEU A 97 -1.00 4.16 8.64
C LEU A 97 -2.33 3.43 8.86
N ILE A 98 -2.36 2.39 9.71
CA ILE A 98 -3.58 1.64 10.00
C ILE A 98 -4.66 2.53 10.64
N ASP A 99 -4.27 3.42 11.55
CA ASP A 99 -5.18 4.36 12.21
C ASP A 99 -5.74 5.39 11.22
N ALA A 100 -4.94 5.85 10.25
CA ALA A 100 -5.40 6.70 9.15
C ALA A 100 -6.37 5.95 8.22
N LEU A 101 -6.05 4.71 7.86
CA LEU A 101 -6.91 3.86 7.03
C LEU A 101 -8.23 3.48 7.70
N ARG A 102 -8.30 3.50 9.03
CA ARG A 102 -9.53 3.26 9.80
C ARG A 102 -10.50 4.45 9.74
N GLN A 103 -10.02 5.66 9.43
CA GLN A 103 -10.87 6.84 9.46
C GLN A 103 -12.01 6.76 8.43
N PRO A 104 -13.21 7.27 8.76
CA PRO A 104 -14.27 7.41 7.78
C PRO A 104 -13.77 8.19 6.55
N GLY A 105 -14.07 7.69 5.35
CA GLY A 105 -13.62 8.31 4.10
C GLY A 105 -12.18 8.02 3.69
N ALA A 106 -11.44 7.18 4.42
CA ALA A 106 -10.10 6.74 4.04
C ALA A 106 -10.06 6.05 2.66
N PHE A 107 -11.19 5.49 2.21
CA PHE A 107 -11.32 4.84 0.90
C PHE A 107 -12.36 5.50 0.00
N ASP A 108 -12.74 6.74 0.31
CA ASP A 108 -13.67 7.54 -0.51
C ASP A 108 -12.90 8.25 -1.62
N ARG A 109 -12.13 7.48 -2.40
CA ARG A 109 -11.83 7.88 -3.76
C ARG A 109 -13.12 7.72 -4.51
N THR A 110 -13.77 8.83 -4.84
CA THR A 110 -14.84 8.83 -5.84
C THR A 110 -14.18 8.49 -7.18
N GLY A 111 -13.88 7.21 -7.36
CA GLY A 111 -13.20 6.68 -8.52
C GLY A 111 -14.13 6.80 -9.71
N ALA A 112 -13.68 7.48 -10.75
CA ALA A 112 -13.61 7.00 -12.13
C ALA A 112 -14.85 6.33 -12.78
N LEU A 113 -16.04 6.31 -12.16
CA LEU A 113 -17.31 5.90 -12.75
C LEU A 113 -17.93 7.02 -13.59
N ASN A 114 -17.43 8.27 -13.46
CA ASN A 114 -17.79 9.37 -14.35
C ASN A 114 -17.17 9.25 -15.75
N ASN A 115 -16.04 8.55 -15.90
CA ASN A 115 -15.37 8.43 -17.20
C ASN A 115 -16.03 7.38 -18.12
N LEU A 116 -16.77 6.42 -17.57
CA LEU A 116 -17.55 5.47 -18.36
C LEU A 116 -18.92 6.02 -18.77
N SER A 117 -19.52 6.90 -17.98
CA SER A 117 -20.77 7.58 -18.33
C SER A 117 -20.57 8.70 -19.37
N GLN A 118 -19.36 9.25 -19.51
CA GLN A 118 -19.00 10.18 -20.59
C GLN A 118 -18.73 9.50 -21.95
N LEU A 119 -18.38 8.20 -21.96
CA LEU A 119 -18.11 7.46 -23.20
C LEU A 119 -19.35 6.76 -23.79
N VAL A 120 -20.47 6.71 -23.06
CA VAL A 120 -21.71 5.99 -23.48
C VAL A 120 -22.77 6.92 -24.10
N ASN A 121 -22.47 8.22 -24.32
CA ASN A 121 -23.34 9.11 -25.12
C ASN A 121 -22.72 9.48 -26.48
N PRO A 122 -22.77 8.59 -27.50
CA PRO A 122 -22.80 9.06 -28.87
C PRO A 122 -24.21 9.63 -29.10
N GLY A 123 -24.33 10.96 -29.08
CA GLY A 123 -25.55 11.64 -29.52
C GLY A 123 -25.81 11.35 -31.00
N THR A 124 -26.52 10.26 -31.28
CA THR A 124 -27.23 10.03 -32.53
C THR A 124 -28.55 10.77 -32.47
N GLY A 125 -28.69 11.79 -33.30
CA GLY A 125 -29.93 12.56 -33.40
C GLY A 125 -29.92 13.47 -34.61
N PHE A 126 -30.10 12.88 -35.79
CA PHE A 126 -30.48 13.58 -37.01
C PHE A 126 -31.64 14.55 -36.75
N ARG A 127 -31.48 15.80 -37.19
CA ARG A 127 -32.49 16.59 -37.90
C ARG A 127 -31.84 17.75 -38.63
#